data_AF-A0A2H1JYW5-F1
#
_entry.id   AF-A0A2H1JYW5-F1
#
_cell.length_a   1.000
_cell.length_b   1.000
_cell.length_c   1.000
_cell.angle_alpha   90.00
_cell.angle_beta   90.00
_cell.angle_gamma   90.00
#
_symmetry.space_group_name_H-M   'P 1'
#
loop_
_entity.id
_entity.type
_entity.pdbx_description
1 polymer ?
#
loop_
_entity_poly.entity_id
_entity_poly.type
_entity_poly.pdbx_seq_one_letter_code
_entity_poly.pdbx_strand_id
1 'polypeptide(L)'
;MMGCNLDDIHGYQVYLDHIANYAREHPDDEWVLGSGWYGDVFTDGFPHRRDLDLVVSDRPAAITSHDAHGNWVNIRALEIAEITRETPEPDGGRIVKDTDGNLAGLPFVAAAELVTGLLPSVTSEDLEWALHDLQKYLHSLGIIG
;
A
#
# COMPACT_ATOMS: atom_id res chain seq x y z
N MET A 1 -11.28 7.92 3.56
CA MET A 1 -10.27 6.85 3.71
C MET A 1 -8.91 7.52 3.83
N MET A 2 -8.16 7.28 4.90
CA MET A 2 -6.83 7.86 5.10
C MET A 2 -5.85 7.29 4.06
N GLY A 3 -5.02 8.14 3.46
CA GLY A 3 -4.01 7.72 2.49
C GLY A 3 -4.36 7.98 1.02
N CYS A 4 -3.48 7.51 0.14
CA CYS A 4 -3.62 7.53 -1.31
C CYS A 4 -4.70 6.52 -1.76
N ASN A 5 -5.89 7.01 -2.11
CA ASN A 5 -7.02 6.18 -2.52
C ASN A 5 -7.00 5.90 -4.04
N LEU A 6 -7.01 4.62 -4.42
CA LEU A 6 -7.04 4.17 -5.81
C LEU A 6 -8.38 3.56 -6.25
N ASP A 7 -9.39 3.45 -5.36
CA ASP A 7 -10.64 2.72 -5.63
C ASP A 7 -11.45 3.27 -6.83
N ASP A 8 -11.41 4.59 -7.05
CA ASP A 8 -12.21 5.27 -8.09
C ASP A 8 -11.43 5.52 -9.39
N ILE A 9 -10.19 5.05 -9.48
CA ILE A 9 -9.33 5.21 -10.65
C ILE A 9 -8.87 3.84 -11.13
N HIS A 10 -8.47 3.73 -12.40
CA HIS A 10 -8.07 2.44 -12.95
C HIS A 10 -7.05 2.58 -14.06
N GLY A 11 -5.94 1.85 -13.95
CA GLY A 11 -4.89 1.77 -14.95
C GLY A 11 -3.49 1.95 -14.35
N TYR A 12 -2.52 1.23 -14.91
CA TYR A 12 -1.14 1.21 -14.40
C TYR A 12 -0.52 2.60 -14.27
N GLN A 13 -0.51 3.39 -15.36
CA GLN A 13 0.07 4.74 -15.32
C GLN A 13 -0.78 5.69 -14.46
N VAL A 14 -2.10 5.52 -14.45
CA VAL A 14 -3.02 6.34 -13.65
C VAL A 14 -2.74 6.16 -12.16
N TYR A 15 -2.49 4.93 -11.70
CA TYR A 15 -2.08 4.67 -10.32
C TYR A 15 -0.75 5.33 -10.00
N LEU A 16 0.27 5.15 -10.84
CA LEU A 16 1.59 5.74 -10.61
C LEU A 16 1.55 7.27 -10.52
N ASP A 17 0.84 7.92 -11.45
CA ASP A 17 0.69 9.37 -11.46
C ASP A 17 -0.05 9.87 -10.21
N HIS A 18 -1.09 9.15 -9.78
CA HIS A 18 -1.84 9.50 -8.59
C HIS A 18 -1.01 9.36 -7.31
N ILE A 19 -0.28 8.24 -7.17
CA ILE A 19 0.63 8.00 -6.04
C ILE A 19 1.74 9.07 -6.01
N ALA A 20 2.35 9.37 -7.15
CA ALA A 20 3.37 10.41 -7.26
C ALA A 20 2.83 11.79 -6.87
N ASN A 21 1.59 12.09 -7.25
CA ASN A 21 0.95 13.34 -6.87
C ASN A 21 0.67 13.41 -5.37
N TYR A 22 0.10 12.35 -4.82
CA TYR A 22 -0.18 12.23 -3.39
C TYR A 22 1.09 12.41 -2.55
N ALA A 23 2.18 11.72 -2.89
CA ALA A 23 3.46 11.81 -2.17
C ALA A 23 4.08 13.23 -2.20
N ARG A 24 3.81 13.99 -3.28
CA ARG A 24 4.28 15.38 -3.43
C ARG A 24 3.44 16.37 -2.65
N GLU A 25 2.13 16.13 -2.57
CA GLU A 25 1.19 16.96 -1.80
C GLU A 25 1.32 16.74 -0.30
N HIS A 26 1.88 15.60 0.11
CA HIS A 26 2.11 15.24 1.51
C HIS A 26 3.60 15.01 1.78
N PRO A 27 4.46 16.04 1.68
CA PRO A 27 5.91 15.89 1.85
C PRO A 27 6.34 15.56 3.29
N ASP A 28 5.49 15.86 4.27
CA ASP A 28 5.79 15.66 5.70
C ASP A 28 5.40 14.26 6.20
N ASP A 29 4.65 13.48 5.41
CA ASP A 29 4.28 12.11 5.77
C ASP A 29 5.51 11.21 5.76
N GLU A 30 5.77 10.50 6.86
CA GLU A 30 6.88 9.55 6.94
C GLU A 30 6.68 8.35 5.99
N TRP A 31 5.42 7.99 5.72
CA TRP A 31 5.03 6.88 4.86
C TRP A 31 3.99 7.31 3.83
N VAL A 32 4.12 6.81 2.60
CA VAL A 32 3.05 6.90 1.61
C VAL A 32 2.17 5.65 1.73
N LEU A 33 1.05 5.79 2.44
CA LEU A 33 0.07 4.71 2.64
C LEU A 33 -1.13 4.89 1.72
N GLY A 34 -1.69 3.79 1.22
CA GLY A 34 -2.86 3.84 0.36
C GLY A 34 -3.50 2.48 0.12
N SER A 35 -4.56 2.45 -0.66
CA SER A 35 -5.27 1.22 -1.00
C SER A 35 -6.06 1.32 -2.30
N GLY A 36 -6.52 0.17 -2.81
CA GLY A 36 -7.51 0.10 -3.88
C GLY A 36 -6.98 -0.31 -5.25
N TRP A 37 -5.73 -0.77 -5.35
CA TRP A 37 -5.24 -1.25 -6.65
C TRP A 37 -5.85 -2.59 -7.05
N TYR A 38 -6.06 -2.77 -8.35
CA TYR A 38 -6.49 -4.03 -8.96
C TYR A 38 -5.36 -4.67 -9.77
N GLY A 39 -5.24 -6.00 -9.71
CA GLY A 39 -4.13 -6.75 -10.30
C GLY A 39 -4.12 -6.78 -11.83
N ASP A 40 -5.29 -6.64 -12.46
CA ASP A 40 -5.49 -6.74 -13.91
C ASP A 40 -4.78 -5.67 -14.73
N VAL A 41 -4.38 -4.55 -14.10
CA VAL A 41 -3.60 -3.50 -14.76
C VAL A 41 -2.11 -3.86 -14.91
N PHE A 42 -1.64 -4.91 -14.22
CA PHE A 42 -0.24 -5.34 -14.24
C PHE A 42 -0.07 -6.57 -15.15
N THR A 43 1.04 -6.63 -15.88
CA THR A 43 1.28 -7.67 -16.91
C THR A 43 1.18 -9.10 -16.38
N ASP A 44 1.62 -9.35 -15.15
CA ASP A 44 1.56 -10.68 -14.50
C ASP A 44 0.50 -10.74 -13.38
N GLY A 45 -0.41 -9.76 -13.31
CA GLY A 45 -1.40 -9.66 -12.24
C GLY A 45 -0.86 -9.06 -10.93
N PHE A 46 0.44 -8.81 -10.85
CA PHE A 46 1.11 -8.32 -9.64
C PHE A 46 1.93 -7.06 -9.91
N PRO A 47 1.87 -6.07 -9.01
CA PRO A 47 2.69 -4.87 -9.11
C PRO A 47 4.16 -5.16 -8.79
N HIS A 48 5.08 -4.42 -9.43
CA HIS A 48 6.50 -4.51 -9.12
C HIS A 48 6.94 -3.36 -8.20
N ARG A 49 7.74 -3.61 -7.15
CA ARG A 49 8.33 -2.59 -6.28
C ARG A 49 9.05 -1.48 -7.03
N ARG A 50 9.67 -1.80 -8.17
CA ARG A 50 10.41 -0.86 -9.01
C ARG A 50 9.48 0.24 -9.50
N ASP A 51 8.22 -0.09 -9.75
CA ASP A 51 7.22 0.86 -10.17
C ASP A 51 6.95 1.90 -9.05
N LEU A 52 6.87 1.48 -7.78
CA LEU A 52 6.81 2.43 -6.65
C LEU A 52 8.13 3.15 -6.42
N ASP A 53 9.28 2.48 -6.57
CA ASP A 53 10.60 3.11 -6.43
C ASP A 53 10.77 4.29 -7.43
N LEU A 54 10.09 4.25 -8.58
CA LEU A 54 10.12 5.35 -9.56
C LEU A 54 9.32 6.58 -9.11
N VAL A 55 8.22 6.39 -8.38
CA VAL A 55 7.30 7.47 -7.98
C VAL A 55 7.51 7.95 -6.54
N VAL A 56 8.02 7.08 -5.68
CA VAL A 56 8.35 7.34 -4.26
C VAL A 56 9.67 6.63 -3.92
N SER A 57 10.77 7.36 -3.97
CA SER A 57 12.13 6.83 -3.77
C SER A 57 12.80 7.26 -2.46
N ASP A 58 12.29 8.33 -1.86
CA ASP A 58 12.85 9.03 -0.70
C ASP A 58 12.39 8.44 0.64
N ARG A 59 11.21 7.81 0.66
CA ARG A 59 10.57 7.30 1.89
C ARG A 59 9.79 6.01 1.64
N PRO A 60 9.41 5.25 2.68
CA PRO A 60 8.65 4.00 2.52
C PRO A 60 7.24 4.25 1.96
N ALA A 61 6.80 3.33 1.09
CA ALA A 61 5.46 3.33 0.50
C ALA A 61 4.84 1.94 0.59
N ALA A 62 3.54 1.89 0.91
CA ALA A 62 2.75 0.67 0.96
C ALA A 62 1.32 0.94 0.49
N ILE A 63 0.92 0.29 -0.60
CA ILE A 63 -0.42 0.39 -1.17
C ILE A 63 -1.09 -0.99 -1.13
N THR A 64 -2.20 -1.10 -0.42
CA THR A 64 -2.95 -2.35 -0.26
C THR A 64 -3.88 -2.59 -1.47
N SER A 65 -4.04 -3.85 -1.88
CA SER A 65 -4.95 -4.21 -2.96
C SER A 65 -6.40 -3.92 -2.58
N HIS A 66 -7.26 -3.76 -3.58
CA HIS A 66 -8.69 -3.55 -3.36
C HIS A 66 -9.36 -4.69 -2.56
N ASP A 67 -8.90 -5.93 -2.74
CA ASP A 67 -9.38 -7.08 -1.97
C ASP A 67 -8.69 -7.26 -0.60
N ALA A 68 -7.71 -6.41 -0.26
CA ALA A 68 -6.88 -6.50 0.95
C ALA A 68 -6.03 -7.77 1.10
N HIS A 69 -5.75 -8.49 0.00
CA HIS A 69 -4.92 -9.71 -0.02
C HIS A 69 -3.48 -9.49 -0.56
N GLY A 70 -3.13 -8.26 -0.93
CA GLY A 70 -1.81 -7.92 -1.46
C GLY A 70 -1.32 -6.55 -1.01
N ASN A 71 0.00 -6.41 -0.84
CA ASN A 71 0.64 -5.13 -0.54
C ASN A 71 1.71 -4.82 -1.57
N TRP A 72 1.54 -3.70 -2.26
CA TRP A 72 2.54 -3.16 -3.16
C TRP A 72 3.44 -2.23 -2.37
N VAL A 73 4.70 -2.61 -2.21
CA VAL A 73 5.67 -1.86 -1.40
C VAL A 73 6.92 -1.52 -2.20
N ASN A 74 7.57 -0.42 -1.84
CA ASN A 74 8.85 0.00 -2.41
C ASN A 74 10.05 -0.58 -1.64
N ILE A 75 11.27 -0.33 -2.11
CA ILE A 75 12.49 -0.85 -1.48
C ILE A 75 12.68 -0.34 -0.05
N ARG A 76 12.29 0.91 0.24
CA ARG A 76 12.43 1.51 1.58
C ARG A 76 11.55 0.82 2.61
N ALA A 77 10.32 0.48 2.24
CA ALA A 77 9.43 -0.30 3.10
C ALA A 77 9.98 -1.71 3.37
N LEU A 78 10.58 -2.36 2.36
CA LEU A 78 11.23 -3.67 2.53
C LEU A 78 12.47 -3.61 3.44
N GLU A 79 13.28 -2.55 3.32
CA GLU A 79 14.44 -2.30 4.18
C GLU A 79 14.04 -2.15 5.65
N ILE A 80 12.98 -1.37 5.94
CA ILE A 80 12.45 -1.19 7.31
C ILE A 80 11.89 -2.52 7.85
N ALA A 81 11.31 -3.34 6.97
CA ALA A 81 10.78 -4.64 7.34
C ALA A 81 11.83 -5.75 7.47
N GLU A 82 13.10 -5.45 7.23
CA GLU A 82 14.18 -6.43 7.21
C GLU A 82 13.88 -7.62 6.27
N ILE A 83 13.08 -7.38 5.22
CA ILE A 83 12.71 -8.39 4.23
C ILE A 83 13.80 -8.43 3.17
N THR A 84 14.45 -9.58 3.06
CA THR A 84 15.53 -9.84 2.10
C THR A 84 15.15 -11.00 1.18
N ARG A 85 16.00 -11.27 0.18
CA ARG A 85 15.85 -12.45 -0.69
C ARG A 85 15.84 -13.77 0.09
N GLU A 86 16.52 -13.81 1.23
CA GLU A 86 16.65 -14.98 2.09
C GLU A 86 15.53 -15.08 3.13
N THR A 87 14.64 -14.08 3.20
CA THR A 87 13.48 -14.14 4.09
C THR A 87 12.58 -15.30 3.64
N PRO A 88 12.32 -16.28 4.53
CA PRO A 88 11.45 -17.39 4.21
C PRO A 88 10.03 -16.89 3.93
N GLU A 89 9.33 -17.57 3.01
CA GLU A 89 7.92 -17.27 2.77
C GLU A 89 7.12 -17.61 4.05
N PRO A 90 6.28 -16.70 4.57
CA PRO A 90 5.45 -16.97 5.72
C PRO A 90 4.29 -17.90 5.36
N ASP A 91 3.80 -18.66 6.34
CA ASP A 91 2.66 -19.57 6.17
C ASP A 91 1.42 -18.80 5.68
N GLY A 92 1.08 -18.93 4.39
CA GLY A 92 -0.07 -18.26 3.77
C GLY A 92 0.26 -16.93 3.06
N GLY A 93 1.53 -16.59 2.88
CA GLY A 93 1.97 -15.44 2.07
C GLY A 93 3.02 -15.86 1.04
N ARG A 94 3.22 -15.06 -0.01
CA ARG A 94 4.32 -15.28 -0.96
C ARG A 94 5.12 -14.01 -1.13
N ILE A 95 6.43 -14.16 -1.28
CA ILE A 95 7.30 -13.05 -1.65
C ILE A 95 7.50 -13.17 -3.16
N VAL A 96 6.90 -12.27 -3.94
CA VAL A 96 7.06 -12.29 -5.39
C VAL A 96 8.46 -11.81 -5.71
N LYS A 97 9.20 -12.67 -6.43
CA LYS A 97 10.55 -12.40 -6.91
C LYS A 97 10.51 -12.25 -8.43
N ASP A 98 11.34 -11.34 -8.96
CA ASP A 98 11.53 -11.22 -10.41
C ASP A 98 12.32 -12.43 -10.95
N THR A 99 12.50 -12.48 -12.27
CA THR A 99 13.25 -13.53 -12.97
C THR A 99 14.71 -13.64 -12.53
N ASP A 100 15.27 -12.58 -11.96
CA ASP A 100 16.65 -12.54 -11.43
C ASP A 100 16.71 -12.91 -9.93
N GLY A 101 15.54 -13.17 -9.32
CA GLY A 101 15.37 -13.51 -7.92
C GLY A 101 15.40 -12.32 -6.97
N ASN A 102 15.29 -11.08 -7.46
CA ASN A 102 15.14 -9.89 -6.63
C ASN A 102 13.70 -9.78 -6.14
N LEU A 103 13.50 -9.12 -5.00
CA LEU A 103 12.15 -8.80 -4.51
C LEU A 103 11.42 -7.96 -5.56
N ALA A 104 10.33 -8.49 -6.10
CA ALA A 104 9.49 -7.81 -7.06
C ALA A 104 8.22 -7.28 -6.39
N GLY A 105 7.73 -7.85 -5.29
CA GLY A 105 6.58 -7.34 -4.57
C GLY A 105 6.08 -8.35 -3.53
N LEU A 106 5.08 -7.99 -2.73
CA LEU A 106 4.60 -8.82 -1.63
C LEU A 106 3.08 -9.08 -1.74
N PRO A 107 2.64 -10.19 -2.36
CA PRO A 107 1.30 -10.70 -2.11
C PRO A 107 1.24 -11.28 -0.68
N PHE A 108 0.70 -10.48 0.25
CA PHE A 108 0.49 -10.91 1.62
C PHE A 108 -0.97 -11.13 1.95
N VAL A 109 -1.32 -12.39 2.25
CA VAL A 109 -2.48 -12.72 3.11
C VAL A 109 -2.01 -13.02 4.55
N ALA A 110 -0.78 -13.52 4.76
CA ALA A 110 -0.27 -13.88 6.09
C ALA A 110 0.90 -13.04 6.63
N ALA A 111 1.39 -12.04 5.89
CA ALA A 111 2.34 -11.08 6.46
C ALA A 111 1.99 -9.62 6.20
N ALA A 112 0.68 -9.39 6.02
CA ALA A 112 0.07 -8.18 6.53
C ALA A 112 0.50 -7.99 8.00
N GLU A 113 0.58 -9.03 8.85
CA GLU A 113 1.10 -8.90 10.23
C GLU A 113 2.57 -8.43 10.31
N LEU A 114 3.47 -8.91 9.44
CA LEU A 114 4.88 -8.48 9.46
C LEU A 114 5.04 -7.01 9.07
N VAL A 115 4.21 -6.49 8.16
CA VAL A 115 4.26 -5.08 7.72
C VAL A 115 3.38 -4.18 8.58
N THR A 116 2.17 -4.59 8.95
CA THR A 116 1.28 -3.83 9.86
C THR A 116 1.85 -3.66 11.25
N GLY A 117 2.67 -4.61 11.73
CA GLY A 117 3.46 -4.44 12.95
C GLY A 117 4.57 -3.39 12.85
N LEU A 118 4.94 -2.98 11.64
CA LEU A 118 5.94 -1.94 11.35
C LEU A 118 5.34 -0.61 10.92
N LEU A 119 4.04 -0.59 10.60
CA LEU A 119 3.32 0.65 10.34
C LEU A 119 3.30 1.50 11.62
N PRO A 120 3.30 2.84 11.50
CA PRO A 120 3.08 3.72 12.63
C PRO A 120 1.86 3.26 13.43
N SER A 121 1.99 3.23 14.75
CA SER A 121 0.87 2.89 15.61
C SER A 121 -0.27 3.89 15.35
N VAL A 122 -1.46 3.40 15.00
CA VAL A 122 -2.65 4.22 14.85
C VAL A 122 -2.85 5.03 16.13
N THR A 123 -2.76 6.35 16.03
CA THR A 123 -2.93 7.25 17.16
C THR A 123 -4.42 7.43 17.47
N SER A 124 -4.74 7.94 18.66
CA SER A 124 -6.12 8.31 18.98
C SER A 124 -6.66 9.42 18.04
N GLU A 125 -5.78 10.28 17.54
CA GLU A 125 -6.12 11.34 16.60
C GLU A 125 -6.46 10.79 15.21
N ASP A 126 -5.69 9.82 14.72
CA ASP A 126 -5.99 9.08 13.47
C ASP A 126 -7.35 8.39 13.56
N LEU A 127 -7.65 7.76 14.71
CA LEU A 127 -8.92 7.09 14.94
C LEU A 127 -10.10 8.07 14.99
N GLU A 128 -9.93 9.20 15.68
CA GLU A 128 -10.96 10.23 15.77
C GLU A 128 -11.24 10.85 14.39
N TRP A 129 -10.19 11.13 13.61
CA TRP A 129 -10.33 11.57 12.23
C TRP A 129 -11.07 10.52 11.39
N ALA A 130 -10.67 9.25 11.47
CA ALA A 130 -11.27 8.16 10.70
C ALA A 130 -12.76 7.99 10.99
N LEU A 131 -13.13 8.04 12.28
CA LEU A 131 -14.51 7.96 12.72
C LEU A 131 -15.34 9.14 12.20
N HIS A 132 -14.80 10.36 12.27
CA HIS A 132 -15.47 11.54 11.74
C HIS A 132 -15.60 11.52 10.21
N ASP A 133 -14.57 11.07 9.48
CA ASP A 133 -14.59 10.93 8.01
C ASP A 133 -15.63 9.88 7.59
N LEU A 134 -15.62 8.72 8.24
CA LEU A 134 -16.58 7.65 8.00
C LEU A 134 -18.01 8.11 8.33
N GLN A 135 -18.22 8.80 9.45
CA GLN A 135 -19.52 9.33 9.82
C GLN A 135 -20.05 10.30 8.76
N LYS A 136 -19.21 11.20 8.25
CA LYS A 136 -19.58 12.11 7.15
C LYS A 136 -19.95 11.35 5.88
N TYR A 137 -19.17 10.33 5.53
CA TYR A 137 -19.44 9.49 4.37
C TYR A 137 -20.76 8.71 4.52
N LEU A 138 -20.99 8.04 5.65
CA LEU A 138 -22.22 7.32 5.93
C LEU A 138 -23.44 8.24 5.94
N HIS A 139 -23.31 9.44 6.52
CA HIS A 139 -24.35 10.47 6.45
C HIS A 139 -24.65 10.88 5.00
N SER A 140 -23.63 11.01 4.15
CA SER A 140 -23.81 11.32 2.73
C SER A 140 -24.57 10.22 1.96
N LEU A 141 -24.50 8.98 2.44
CA LEU A 141 -25.25 7.83 1.92
C LEU A 141 -26.64 7.68 2.58
N GLY A 142 -27.02 8.58 3.49
CA GLY A 142 -28.31 8.53 4.20
C GLY A 142 -28.37 7.53 5.35
N ILE A 143 -27.23 6.96 5.75
CA ILE A 143 -27.12 6.11 6.94
C ILE A 143 -26.95 7.04 8.14
N ILE A 144 -28.00 7.14 8.96
CA ILE A 144 -28.07 8.00 10.14
C ILE A 144 -28.40 7.15 11.38
N GLY A 145 -27.71 7.41 12.50
CA GLY A 145 -27.86 6.73 13.78
C GLY A 145 -27.29 7.57 14.92
#